data_AF-A0A6N7ZUK9-F1
#
_entry.id   AF-A0A6N7ZUK9-F1
#
_cell.length_a   1.000
_cell.length_b   1.000
_cell.length_c   1.000
_cell.angle_alpha   90.00
_cell.angle_beta   90.00
_cell.angle_gamma   90.00
#
_symmetry.space_group_name_H-M   'P 1'
#
loop_
_entity.id
_entity.type
_entity.pdbx_description
1 polymer ?
#
loop_
_entity_poly.entity_id
_entity_poly.type
_entity_poly.pdbx_seq_one_letter_code
_entity_poly.pdbx_strand_id
1 'polypeptide(L)'
;MSNSLKIELTRDIPAIHTASDDVYIQIPDIKKEDMIPWSMKDDYFYPLCLDCQSNQMTLLFQLAAGGIHTHYHCGQTFAYTFQGKWRYTEEGSKIMVPGTFILEYPGVTHTVEVISEEPVLMVANMRSGFLFVDRSPSEITEPGEHPKITMYQDPYYFYYRAKQYYEEEGKDFSQIEMVTTLGTAIRPPHTASDRDASRPKLKTAGA
;
A
#
# COMPACT_ATOMS: atom_id res chain seq x y z
N MET A 1 -51.20 -21.12 11.38
CA MET A 1 -50.43 -21.30 10.14
C MET A 1 -49.35 -20.23 10.12
N SER A 2 -48.08 -20.58 10.33
CA SER A 2 -46.97 -19.62 10.29
C SER A 2 -46.11 -19.96 9.07
N ASN A 3 -46.13 -19.09 8.06
CA ASN A 3 -45.25 -19.17 6.90
C ASN A 3 -43.87 -18.66 7.32
N SER A 4 -42.99 -19.56 7.77
CA SER A 4 -41.56 -19.26 7.87
C SER A 4 -40.93 -19.42 6.48
N LEU A 5 -40.51 -18.32 5.88
CA LEU A 5 -39.71 -18.30 4.66
C LEU A 5 -38.38 -19.04 4.95
N LYS A 6 -38.19 -20.24 4.42
CA LYS A 6 -36.87 -20.90 4.42
C LYS A 6 -36.03 -20.25 3.32
N ILE A 7 -35.03 -19.47 3.71
CA ILE A 7 -33.98 -19.01 2.79
C ILE A 7 -32.96 -20.15 2.72
N GLU A 8 -33.05 -20.98 1.69
CA GLU A 8 -31.93 -21.85 1.31
C GLU A 8 -30.87 -20.99 0.63
N LEU A 9 -29.73 -20.80 1.30
CA LEU A 9 -28.53 -20.24 0.69
C LEU A 9 -27.92 -21.28 -0.25
N THR A 10 -28.49 -21.44 -1.45
CA THR A 10 -27.82 -22.12 -2.56
C THR A 10 -27.01 -21.09 -3.34
N ARG A 11 -25.88 -20.69 -2.76
CA ARG A 11 -24.78 -20.15 -3.53
C ARG A 11 -23.56 -20.98 -3.18
N ASP A 12 -23.14 -21.82 -4.11
CA ASP A 12 -21.80 -22.36 -4.14
C ASP A 12 -20.83 -21.19 -3.94
N ILE A 13 -20.26 -21.08 -2.74
CA ILE A 13 -19.23 -20.09 -2.44
C ILE A 13 -18.02 -20.53 -3.29
N PRO A 14 -17.57 -19.74 -4.27
CA PRO A 14 -16.40 -20.10 -5.07
C PRO A 14 -15.21 -20.35 -4.14
N ALA A 15 -14.31 -21.26 -4.57
CA ALA A 15 -13.20 -21.81 -3.81
C ALA A 15 -12.70 -20.87 -2.70
N ILE A 16 -12.86 -21.33 -1.46
CA ILE A 16 -12.34 -20.69 -0.26
C ILE A 16 -10.84 -20.49 -0.46
N HIS A 17 -10.40 -19.24 -0.65
CA HIS A 17 -8.98 -18.91 -0.51
C HIS A 17 -8.54 -19.41 0.87
N THR A 18 -7.50 -20.24 0.89
CA THR A 18 -6.96 -20.77 2.14
C THR A 18 -5.76 -19.93 2.55
N ALA A 19 -5.31 -20.04 3.80
CA ALA A 19 -4.14 -19.30 4.28
C ALA A 19 -2.84 -19.58 3.47
N SER A 20 -2.84 -20.59 2.58
CA SER A 20 -1.75 -20.82 1.62
C SER A 20 -1.72 -19.82 0.45
N ASP A 21 -2.82 -19.11 0.20
CA ASP A 21 -2.94 -18.09 -0.85
C ASP A 21 -2.60 -16.69 -0.31
N ASP A 22 -2.35 -16.57 1.00
CA ASP A 22 -1.96 -15.32 1.64
C ASP A 22 -0.53 -14.93 1.26
N VAL A 23 -0.33 -13.63 1.03
CA VAL A 23 1.00 -13.05 0.82
C VAL A 23 1.55 -12.60 2.17
N TYR A 24 2.64 -13.24 2.60
CA TYR A 24 3.36 -12.86 3.81
C TYR A 24 4.53 -11.97 3.43
N ILE A 25 4.42 -10.69 3.78
CA ILE A 25 5.55 -9.78 3.72
C ILE A 25 6.03 -9.63 5.15
N GLN A 26 7.09 -10.36 5.48
CA GLN A 26 7.90 -9.92 6.60
C GLN A 26 8.45 -8.57 6.16
N ILE A 27 8.12 -7.50 6.90
CA ILE A 27 8.88 -6.26 6.81
C ILE A 27 10.12 -6.56 7.66
N PRO A 28 11.27 -6.99 7.09
CA PRO A 28 12.48 -7.15 7.89
C PRO A 28 12.90 -5.79 8.46
N ASP A 29 14.04 -5.72 9.14
CA ASP A 29 14.80 -4.48 9.20
C ASP A 29 15.17 -4.07 7.76
N ILE A 30 14.19 -3.58 6.98
CA ILE A 30 14.36 -3.08 5.62
C ILE A 30 15.37 -1.96 5.75
N LYS A 31 16.55 -2.18 5.19
CA LYS A 31 17.59 -1.17 5.23
C LYS A 31 17.34 -0.18 4.13
N LYS A 32 17.89 1.02 4.28
CA LYS A 32 17.81 2.09 3.27
C LYS A 32 18.18 1.58 1.87
N GLU A 33 19.14 0.66 1.77
CA GLU A 33 19.65 0.11 0.51
C GLU A 33 18.67 -0.82 -0.23
N ASP A 34 17.69 -1.36 0.50
CA ASP A 34 16.63 -2.20 -0.04
C ASP A 34 15.45 -1.34 -0.56
N MET A 35 15.40 -0.06 -0.18
CA MET A 35 14.33 0.86 -0.55
C MET A 35 14.62 1.61 -1.85
N ILE A 36 13.56 2.16 -2.44
CA ILE A 36 13.55 2.80 -3.74
C ILE A 36 13.52 4.32 -3.54
N PRO A 37 14.45 5.10 -4.14
CA PRO A 37 14.41 6.55 -4.04
C PRO A 37 13.12 7.14 -4.63
N TRP A 38 12.40 7.91 -3.82
CA TRP A 38 11.11 8.50 -4.18
C TRP A 38 11.23 9.94 -4.70
N SER A 39 12.06 10.75 -4.06
CA SER A 39 12.17 12.19 -4.34
C SER A 39 13.62 12.60 -4.62
N MET A 40 13.83 13.89 -4.91
CA MET A 40 15.18 14.47 -5.02
C MET A 40 15.85 14.68 -3.66
N LYS A 41 15.10 14.48 -2.56
CA LYS A 41 15.62 14.39 -1.20
C LYS A 41 15.93 12.92 -0.90
N ASP A 42 16.61 12.64 0.20
CA ASP A 42 16.85 11.29 0.73
C ASP A 42 15.55 10.59 1.21
N ASP A 43 14.44 10.72 0.48
CA ASP A 43 13.17 10.04 0.73
C ASP A 43 13.10 8.74 -0.07
N TYR A 44 12.63 7.68 0.58
CA TYR A 44 12.58 6.34 0.01
C TYR A 44 11.23 5.70 0.27
N PHE A 45 10.85 4.76 -0.60
CA PHE A 45 9.70 3.90 -0.41
C PHE A 45 10.03 2.44 -0.68
N TYR A 46 9.26 1.53 -0.11
CA TYR A 46 9.26 0.11 -0.45
C TYR A 46 7.82 -0.35 -0.67
N PRO A 47 7.49 -0.94 -1.84
CA PRO A 47 6.13 -1.38 -2.13
C PRO A 47 5.78 -2.63 -1.32
N LEU A 48 4.70 -2.56 -0.54
CA LEU A 48 4.10 -3.71 0.16
C LEU A 48 2.84 -4.21 -0.56
N CYS A 49 2.13 -3.31 -1.24
CA CYS A 49 1.02 -3.66 -2.12
C CYS A 49 0.83 -2.51 -3.14
N LEU A 50 0.70 -2.84 -4.41
CA LEU A 50 0.39 -1.93 -5.50
C LEU A 50 -0.77 -2.53 -6.29
N ASP A 51 -1.99 -2.28 -5.79
CA ASP A 51 -3.22 -2.70 -6.44
C ASP A 51 -3.71 -1.64 -7.43
N CYS A 52 -3.15 -1.74 -8.64
CA CYS A 52 -3.50 -0.87 -9.75
C CYS A 52 -4.96 -1.04 -10.21
N GLN A 53 -5.58 -2.21 -9.99
CA GLN A 53 -6.97 -2.45 -10.40
C GLN A 53 -7.97 -1.74 -9.49
N SER A 54 -7.75 -1.83 -8.18
CA SER A 54 -8.61 -1.17 -7.20
C SER A 54 -8.16 0.27 -6.89
N ASN A 55 -7.07 0.72 -7.51
CA ASN A 55 -6.38 1.97 -7.21
C ASN A 55 -6.08 2.07 -5.70
N GLN A 56 -5.37 1.08 -5.15
CA GLN A 56 -4.95 1.04 -3.75
C GLN A 56 -3.47 0.72 -3.65
N MET A 57 -2.82 1.21 -2.62
CA MET A 57 -1.42 0.91 -2.36
C MET A 57 -1.14 0.83 -0.87
N THR A 58 -0.15 0.01 -0.52
CA THR A 58 0.48 0.00 0.79
C THR A 58 1.97 0.16 0.58
N LEU A 59 2.54 1.20 1.17
CA LEU A 59 3.94 1.56 1.02
C LEU A 59 4.58 1.71 2.40
N LEU A 60 5.81 1.21 2.53
CA LEU A 60 6.69 1.63 3.63
C LEU A 60 7.48 2.85 3.14
N PHE A 61 7.39 3.96 3.87
CA PHE A 61 8.12 5.19 3.58
C PHE A 61 9.21 5.44 4.61
N GLN A 62 10.36 5.88 4.11
CA GLN A 62 11.38 6.56 4.90
C GLN A 62 11.46 8.02 4.43
N LEU A 63 11.17 8.95 5.32
CA LEU A 63 11.15 10.38 5.02
C LEU A 63 12.34 11.08 5.69
N ALA A 64 13.13 11.80 4.89
CA ALA A 64 14.23 12.61 5.36
C ALA A 64 13.76 13.98 5.88
N ALA A 65 14.73 14.78 6.33
CA ALA A 65 14.47 16.15 6.78
C ALA A 65 13.70 16.96 5.72
N GLY A 66 12.72 17.74 6.19
CA GLY A 66 11.84 18.55 5.35
C GLY A 66 10.55 17.86 4.91
N GLY A 67 10.42 16.53 5.04
CA GLY A 67 9.18 15.78 4.84
C GLY A 67 8.53 15.93 3.46
N ILE A 68 7.20 15.78 3.41
CA ILE A 68 6.40 15.73 2.19
C ILE A 68 5.73 17.08 1.95
N HIS A 69 5.95 17.64 0.76
CA HIS A 69 5.30 18.87 0.31
C HIS A 69 3.77 18.78 0.36
N THR A 70 3.10 19.93 0.34
CA THR A 70 1.65 20.02 0.44
C THR A 70 0.97 19.11 -0.59
N HIS A 71 0.13 18.21 -0.10
CA HIS A 71 -0.57 17.26 -0.93
C HIS A 71 -1.99 17.00 -0.44
N TYR A 72 -2.84 16.63 -1.38
CA TYR A 72 -4.24 16.33 -1.19
C TYR A 72 -4.49 14.83 -1.38
N HIS A 73 -5.22 14.21 -0.45
CA HIS A 73 -5.57 12.80 -0.53
C HIS A 73 -6.88 12.61 -1.32
N CYS A 74 -6.80 11.88 -2.44
CA CYS A 74 -7.97 11.57 -3.27
C CYS A 74 -8.86 10.48 -2.65
N GLY A 75 -8.32 9.71 -1.72
CA GLY A 75 -9.05 8.68 -0.98
C GLY A 75 -8.60 8.62 0.48
N GLN A 76 -9.00 7.56 1.16
CA GLN A 76 -8.70 7.37 2.57
C GLN A 76 -7.28 6.85 2.75
N THR A 77 -6.59 7.37 3.75
CA THR A 77 -5.23 6.94 4.11
C THR A 77 -5.17 6.53 5.57
N PHE A 78 -4.56 5.38 5.82
CA PHE A 78 -4.16 4.94 7.14
C PHE A 78 -2.64 4.89 7.18
N ALA A 79 -2.03 5.39 8.25
CA ALA A 79 -0.60 5.22 8.42
C ALA A 79 -0.22 4.91 9.87
N TYR A 80 0.91 4.23 10.04
CA TYR A 80 1.49 3.93 11.34
C TYR A 80 2.97 4.30 11.36
N THR A 81 3.38 5.04 12.39
CA THR A 81 4.76 5.52 12.55
C THR A 81 5.57 4.53 13.38
N PHE A 82 6.67 4.03 12.83
CA PHE A 82 7.63 3.13 13.50
C PHE A 82 8.83 3.86 14.09
N GLN A 83 9.29 4.93 13.43
CA GLN A 83 10.50 5.67 13.81
C GLN A 83 10.33 7.17 13.51
N GLY A 84 11.09 7.99 14.25
CA GLY A 84 11.19 9.43 14.03
C GLY A 84 9.98 10.20 14.55
N LYS A 85 10.02 11.52 14.34
CA LYS A 85 8.96 12.44 14.76
C LYS A 85 8.60 13.38 13.62
N TRP A 86 7.31 13.58 13.42
CA TRP A 86 6.79 14.45 12.40
C TRP A 86 5.51 15.14 12.86
N ARG A 87 5.05 16.11 12.09
CA ARG A 87 3.76 16.77 12.28
C ARG A 87 3.18 17.21 10.95
N TYR A 88 1.89 17.54 10.93
CA TYR A 88 1.36 18.39 9.87
C TYR A 88 1.72 19.85 10.19
N THR A 89 2.20 20.60 9.22
CA THR A 89 2.53 22.02 9.44
C THR A 89 1.31 22.85 9.84
N GLU A 90 0.13 22.41 9.38
CA GLU A 90 -1.17 23.01 9.64
C GLU A 90 -1.65 22.73 11.07
N GLU A 91 -1.14 21.67 11.71
CA GLU A 91 -1.47 21.26 13.08
C GLU A 91 -0.24 21.41 13.98
N GLY A 92 0.09 22.66 14.31
CA GLY A 92 1.37 23.00 14.93
C GLY A 92 1.66 22.40 16.31
N SER A 93 0.63 21.91 17.03
CA SER A 93 0.78 21.38 18.39
C SER A 93 0.92 19.86 18.47
N LYS A 94 0.45 19.14 17.44
CA LYS A 94 0.38 17.67 17.48
C LYS A 94 1.60 17.07 16.81
N ILE A 95 2.33 16.27 17.56
CA ILE A 95 3.51 15.56 17.08
C ILE A 95 3.19 14.07 17.02
N MET A 96 3.47 13.49 15.87
CA MET A 96 3.36 12.06 15.59
C MET A 96 4.71 11.42 15.91
N VAL A 97 4.67 10.39 16.74
CA VAL A 97 5.85 9.68 17.27
C VAL A 97 5.69 8.17 17.02
N PRO A 98 6.72 7.33 17.26
CA PRO A 98 6.58 5.88 17.14
C PRO A 98 5.39 5.36 17.93
N GLY A 99 4.56 4.52 17.30
CA GLY A 99 3.30 4.05 17.88
C GLY A 99 2.07 4.85 17.46
N THR A 100 2.23 5.97 16.74
CA THR A 100 1.09 6.77 16.28
C THR A 100 0.46 6.13 15.05
N PHE A 101 -0.85 5.84 15.16
CA PHE A 101 -1.72 5.50 14.03
C PHE A 101 -2.53 6.73 13.61
N ILE A 102 -2.60 6.98 12.31
CA ILE A 102 -3.39 8.07 11.74
C ILE A 102 -4.45 7.52 10.79
N LEU A 103 -5.56 8.25 10.71
CA LEU A 103 -6.60 8.11 9.71
C LEU A 103 -6.80 9.49 9.08
N GLU A 104 -6.60 9.56 7.77
CA GLU A 104 -6.83 10.74 6.96
C GLU A 104 -8.02 10.47 6.04
N TYR A 105 -8.95 11.42 6.02
CA TYR A 105 -10.13 11.32 5.17
C TYR A 105 -9.83 11.84 3.77
N PRO A 106 -10.53 11.32 2.73
CA PRO A 106 -10.49 11.90 1.40
C PRO A 106 -10.84 13.39 1.47
N GLY A 107 -10.16 14.22 0.69
CA GLY A 107 -10.43 15.66 0.70
C GLY A 107 -9.50 16.49 1.56
N VAL A 108 -8.67 15.86 2.40
CA VAL A 108 -7.73 16.57 3.26
C VAL A 108 -6.48 16.94 2.47
N THR A 109 -6.10 18.21 2.55
CA THR A 109 -4.80 18.73 2.11
C THR A 109 -3.93 19.01 3.34
N HIS A 110 -2.69 18.53 3.34
CA HIS A 110 -1.74 18.81 4.41
C HIS A 110 -0.30 18.75 3.93
N THR A 111 0.61 19.17 4.79
CA THR A 111 2.05 19.17 4.56
C THR A 111 2.72 18.43 5.70
N VAL A 112 3.54 17.42 5.40
CA VAL A 112 4.25 16.63 6.41
C VAL A 112 5.62 17.25 6.65
N GLU A 113 5.90 17.59 7.90
CA GLU A 113 7.21 18.07 8.34
C GLU A 113 7.85 17.04 9.26
N VAL A 114 9.04 16.55 8.89
CA VAL A 114 9.90 15.75 9.77
C VAL A 114 10.63 16.70 10.71
N ILE A 115 10.50 16.47 12.02
CA ILE A 115 11.05 17.34 13.08
C ILE A 115 12.09 16.64 13.97
N SER A 116 12.29 15.33 13.81
CA SER A 116 13.40 14.60 14.42
C SER A 116 14.69 14.73 13.62
N GLU A 117 15.83 14.44 14.25
CA GLU A 117 17.12 14.32 13.55
C GLU A 117 17.18 13.02 12.74
N GLU A 118 16.64 11.93 13.29
CA GLU A 118 16.49 10.67 12.58
C GLU A 118 15.36 10.71 11.54
N PRO A 119 15.49 9.97 10.41
CA PRO A 119 14.41 9.82 9.44
C PRO A 119 13.16 9.19 10.05
N VAL A 120 12.02 9.56 9.49
CA VAL A 120 10.72 8.97 9.86
C VAL A 120 10.49 7.71 9.05
N LEU A 121 10.17 6.61 9.72
CA LEU A 121 9.75 5.36 9.09
C LEU A 121 8.26 5.14 9.36
N MET A 122 7.46 4.97 8.32
CA MET A 122 6.02 4.73 8.44
C MET A 122 5.50 3.80 7.36
N VAL A 123 4.48 3.00 7.68
CA VAL A 123 3.67 2.32 6.66
C VAL A 123 2.43 3.14 6.39
N ALA A 124 2.07 3.33 5.13
CA ALA A 124 0.83 3.99 4.71
C ALA A 124 0.06 3.08 3.76
N ASN A 125 -1.18 2.77 4.12
CA ASN A 125 -2.18 2.19 3.24
C ASN A 125 -3.07 3.32 2.71
N MET A 126 -3.10 3.48 1.39
CA MET A 126 -3.80 4.56 0.71
C MET A 126 -4.78 3.98 -0.30
N ARG A 127 -6.01 4.45 -0.23
CA ARG A 127 -6.97 4.30 -1.32
C ARG A 127 -6.83 5.50 -2.24
N SER A 128 -6.81 5.24 -3.54
CA SER A 128 -6.44 6.19 -4.57
C SER A 128 -4.99 6.67 -4.44
N GLY A 129 -4.63 7.65 -5.27
CA GLY A 129 -3.39 8.42 -5.15
C GLY A 129 -3.55 9.70 -4.33
N PHE A 130 -2.50 10.51 -4.35
CA PHE A 130 -2.49 11.86 -3.81
C PHE A 130 -1.97 12.86 -4.84
N LEU A 131 -2.41 14.11 -4.70
CA LEU A 131 -2.07 15.21 -5.59
C LEU A 131 -1.14 16.16 -4.85
N PHE A 132 0.04 16.42 -5.39
CA PHE A 132 0.83 17.55 -4.94
C PHE A 132 0.23 18.84 -5.45
N VAL A 133 0.24 19.86 -4.60
CA VAL A 133 -0.23 21.20 -4.92
C VAL A 133 0.86 22.23 -4.64
N ASP A 134 0.78 23.37 -5.32
CA ASP A 134 1.79 24.43 -5.21
C ASP A 134 1.79 25.16 -3.85
N ARG A 135 0.66 25.15 -3.13
CA ARG A 135 0.47 25.78 -1.82
C ARG A 135 -0.73 25.20 -1.09
N SER A 136 -0.79 25.44 0.22
CA SER A 136 -1.92 25.04 1.06
C SER A 136 -3.18 25.84 0.72
N PRO A 137 -4.38 25.22 0.77
CA PRO A 137 -5.65 25.94 0.69
C PRO A 137 -5.78 27.07 1.72
N SER A 138 -5.10 26.97 2.87
CA SER A 138 -5.11 28.02 3.90
C SER A 138 -4.35 29.28 3.49
N GLU A 139 -3.51 29.22 2.45
CA GLU A 139 -2.73 30.35 1.93
C GLU A 139 -3.49 31.14 0.85
N ILE A 140 -4.71 30.74 0.50
CA ILE A 140 -5.53 31.39 -0.53
C ILE A 140 -6.32 32.54 0.08
N THR A 141 -6.09 33.74 -0.43
CA THR A 141 -6.79 34.97 0.00
C THR A 141 -7.81 35.47 -1.02
N GLU A 142 -7.65 35.13 -2.30
CA GLU A 142 -8.51 35.61 -3.38
C GLU A 142 -9.71 34.67 -3.64
N PRO A 143 -10.95 35.19 -3.70
CA PRO A 143 -12.12 34.38 -3.99
C PRO A 143 -12.03 33.67 -5.35
N GLY A 144 -12.24 32.36 -5.35
CA GLY A 144 -12.25 31.53 -6.57
C GLY A 144 -10.87 31.07 -7.04
N GLU A 145 -9.79 31.44 -6.34
CA GLU A 145 -8.49 30.85 -6.55
C GLU A 145 -8.40 29.46 -5.88
N HIS A 146 -7.68 28.54 -6.52
CA HIS A 146 -7.48 27.17 -6.04
C HIS A 146 -6.00 26.79 -6.14
N PRO A 147 -5.50 25.88 -5.29
CA PRO A 147 -4.15 25.36 -5.44
C PRO A 147 -4.00 24.68 -6.80
N LYS A 148 -2.85 24.85 -7.44
CA LYS A 148 -2.55 24.21 -8.71
C LYS A 148 -1.98 22.84 -8.45
N ILE A 149 -2.55 21.83 -9.09
CA ILE A 149 -2.00 20.47 -9.09
C ILE A 149 -0.68 20.50 -9.84
N THR A 150 0.40 20.06 -9.18
CA THR A 150 1.75 19.99 -9.75
C THR A 150 2.15 18.58 -10.13
N MET A 151 1.60 17.57 -9.44
CA MET A 151 1.88 16.16 -9.71
C MET A 151 0.75 15.29 -9.14
N TYR A 152 0.51 14.14 -9.77
CA TYR A 152 -0.36 13.08 -9.24
C TYR A 152 0.46 11.81 -9.09
N GLN A 153 0.35 11.15 -7.94
CA GLN A 153 1.03 9.89 -7.66
C GLN A 153 0.05 8.86 -7.13
N ASP A 154 0.01 7.71 -7.79
CA ASP A 154 -0.91 6.61 -7.55
C ASP A 154 -0.16 5.27 -7.64
N PRO A 155 -0.83 4.12 -7.48
CA PRO A 155 -0.16 2.81 -7.55
C PRO A 155 0.62 2.59 -8.86
N TYR A 156 0.16 3.14 -9.99
CA TYR A 156 0.89 3.04 -11.25
C TYR A 156 2.19 3.84 -11.22
N TYR A 157 2.17 5.07 -10.69
CA TYR A 157 3.38 5.87 -10.50
C TYR A 157 4.44 5.09 -9.71
N PHE A 158 4.07 4.54 -8.56
CA PHE A 158 4.99 3.79 -7.70
C PHE A 158 5.48 2.50 -8.36
N TYR A 159 4.61 1.80 -9.11
CA TYR A 159 5.00 0.63 -9.88
C TYR A 159 6.08 0.97 -10.91
N TYR A 160 5.84 1.98 -11.75
CA TYR A 160 6.79 2.33 -12.81
C TYR A 160 8.10 2.87 -12.24
N ARG A 161 8.03 3.65 -11.16
CA ARG A 161 9.23 4.11 -10.46
C ARG A 161 10.06 2.94 -9.92
N ALA A 162 9.39 1.96 -9.32
CA ALA A 162 10.04 0.76 -8.80
C ALA A 162 10.67 -0.07 -9.92
N LYS A 163 9.92 -0.29 -11.01
CA LYS A 163 10.40 -1.02 -12.19
C LYS A 163 11.65 -0.38 -12.78
N GLN A 164 11.59 0.93 -13.02
CA GLN A 164 12.72 1.68 -13.55
C GLN A 164 13.95 1.55 -12.65
N TYR A 165 13.79 1.74 -11.34
CA TYR A 165 14.91 1.63 -10.40
C TYR A 165 15.55 0.24 -10.39
N TYR A 166 14.75 -0.83 -10.41
CA TYR A 166 15.29 -2.19 -10.45
C TYR A 166 16.02 -2.48 -11.76
N GLU A 167 15.51 -2.00 -12.89
CA GLU A 167 16.18 -2.11 -14.19
C GLU A 167 17.52 -1.35 -14.21
N GLU A 168 17.55 -0.12 -13.68
CA GLU A 168 18.75 0.73 -13.60
C GLU A 168 19.84 0.10 -12.71
N GLU A 169 19.45 -0.52 -11.60
CA GLU A 169 20.37 -1.15 -10.65
C GLU A 169 20.71 -2.61 -11.00
N GLY A 170 20.15 -3.15 -12.09
CA GLY A 170 20.32 -4.56 -12.47
C GLY A 170 19.75 -5.54 -11.43
N LYS A 171 18.77 -5.11 -10.65
CA LYS A 171 18.06 -5.92 -9.64
C LYS A 171 16.94 -6.73 -10.28
N ASP A 172 16.63 -7.89 -9.70
CA ASP A 172 15.54 -8.75 -10.16
C ASP A 172 14.18 -8.16 -9.73
N PHE A 173 13.45 -7.58 -10.69
CA PHE A 173 12.14 -6.96 -10.43
C PHE A 173 11.05 -7.96 -10.03
N SER A 174 11.21 -9.25 -10.35
CA SER A 174 10.21 -10.28 -9.99
C SER A 174 10.02 -10.40 -8.48
N GLN A 175 10.99 -9.94 -7.69
CA GLN A 175 10.95 -9.90 -6.23
C GLN A 175 9.82 -9.01 -5.68
N ILE A 176 9.43 -7.97 -6.41
CA ILE A 176 8.34 -7.06 -6.03
C ILE A 176 7.11 -7.19 -6.93
N GLU A 177 7.16 -8.05 -7.97
CA GLU A 177 6.01 -8.32 -8.83
C GLU A 177 4.86 -9.00 -8.05
N MET A 178 5.18 -9.81 -7.04
CA MET A 178 4.18 -10.49 -6.19
C MET A 178 3.27 -9.53 -5.42
N VAL A 179 3.73 -8.31 -5.17
CA VAL A 179 2.95 -7.28 -4.47
C VAL A 179 2.27 -6.31 -5.43
N THR A 180 2.37 -6.56 -6.74
CA THR A 180 1.76 -5.74 -7.79
C THR A 180 0.63 -6.52 -8.46
N THR A 181 -0.59 -6.00 -8.44
CA THR A 181 -1.69 -6.59 -9.22
C THR A 181 -1.90 -5.80 -10.50
N LEU A 182 -0.96 -5.96 -11.44
CA LEU A 182 -1.11 -5.45 -12.80
C LEU A 182 -1.82 -6.45 -13.69
N GLY A 183 -3.11 -6.66 -13.43
CA GLY A 183 -3.98 -7.37 -14.38
C GLY A 183 -3.59 -8.81 -14.72
N THR A 184 -2.64 -9.43 -14.02
CA THR A 184 -2.46 -10.87 -14.06
C THR A 184 -3.58 -11.47 -13.24
N ALA A 185 -4.49 -12.14 -13.94
CA ALA A 185 -5.47 -13.03 -13.33
C ALA A 185 -4.76 -13.84 -12.23
N ILE A 186 -5.40 -13.88 -11.06
CA ILE A 186 -5.25 -14.92 -10.04
C ILE A 186 -4.63 -16.14 -10.71
N ARG A 187 -3.35 -16.44 -10.42
CA ARG A 187 -2.74 -17.68 -10.91
C ARG A 187 -3.73 -18.80 -10.54
N PRO A 188 -4.21 -19.60 -11.51
CA PRO A 188 -5.11 -20.68 -11.14
C PRO A 188 -4.38 -21.53 -10.09
N PRO A 189 -5.08 -21.96 -9.02
CA PRO A 189 -4.47 -22.81 -8.01
C PRO A 189 -3.83 -23.98 -8.74
N HIS A 190 -2.58 -24.28 -8.36
CA HIS A 190 -1.79 -25.38 -8.90
C HIS A 190 -2.69 -26.53 -9.35
N THR A 191 -2.65 -26.84 -10.65
CA THR A 191 -3.43 -27.94 -11.23
C THR A 191 -3.21 -29.19 -10.38
N ALA A 192 -4.30 -29.84 -10.00
CA ALA A 192 -4.34 -31.02 -9.14
C ALA A 192 -3.67 -32.28 -9.74
N SER A 193 -2.72 -32.14 -10.66
CA SER A 193 -2.01 -33.24 -11.32
C SER A 193 -0.80 -33.77 -10.53
N ASP A 194 -0.32 -33.08 -9.50
CA ASP A 194 0.90 -33.48 -8.78
C ASP A 194 0.65 -34.20 -7.45
N ARG A 195 -0.60 -34.59 -7.14
CA ARG A 195 -0.96 -35.24 -5.86
C ARG A 195 -1.48 -36.68 -5.97
N ASP A 196 -1.10 -37.46 -6.97
CA ASP A 196 -1.52 -38.88 -7.04
C ASP A 196 -0.40 -39.88 -7.40
N ALA A 197 0.71 -39.84 -6.66
CA ALA A 197 1.76 -40.86 -6.79
C ALA A 197 2.06 -41.64 -5.49
N SER A 198 1.32 -41.45 -4.40
CA SER A 198 1.69 -42.06 -3.11
C SER A 198 0.56 -42.55 -2.20
N ARG A 199 -0.65 -42.84 -2.73
CA ARG A 199 -1.67 -43.55 -1.92
C ARG A 199 -1.51 -45.09 -2.01
N PRO A 200 -1.39 -45.81 -0.88
CA PRO A 200 -1.41 -47.27 -0.89
C PRO A 200 -2.79 -47.77 -1.34
N LYS A 201 -2.84 -48.69 -2.32
CA LYS A 201 -4.08 -49.36 -2.74
C LYS A 201 -4.58 -50.28 -1.62
N LEU A 202 -5.74 -49.97 -1.05
CA LEU A 202 -6.44 -50.88 -0.13
C LEU A 202 -6.85 -52.14 -0.90
N LYS A 203 -6.38 -53.31 -0.46
CA LYS A 203 -6.89 -54.61 -0.90
C LYS A 203 -8.26 -54.83 -0.26
N THR A 204 -9.30 -54.97 -1.07
CA THR A 204 -10.57 -55.53 -0.61
C THR A 204 -10.41 -57.05 -0.51
N ALA A 205 -10.55 -57.58 0.71
CA ALA A 205 -10.75 -59.00 0.96
C ALA A 205 -12.20 -59.35 0.63
N GLY A 206 -12.40 -60.44 -0.12
CA GLY A 206 -13.72 -60.89 -0.53
C GLY A 206 -14.50 -61.60 0.57
N ALA A 207 -15.82 -61.59 0.40
CA ALA A 207 -16.74 -62.72 0.50
C ALA A 207 -18.06 -62.30 -0.16
#